data_AF-A0A970ZSW8-F1
#
_entry.id   AF-A0A970ZSW8-F1
#
_cell.length_a   1.000
_cell.length_b   1.000
_cell.length_c   1.000
_cell.angle_alpha   90.00
_cell.angle_beta   90.00
_cell.angle_gamma   90.00
#
_symmetry.space_group_name_H-M   'P 1'
#
loop_
_entity.id
_entity.type
_entity.pdbx_description
1 polymer ?
#
loop_
_entity_poly.entity_id
_entity_poly.type
_entity_poly.pdbx_seq_one_letter_code
_entity_poly.pdbx_strand_id
1 'polypeptide(L)'
;MLPRHDNFIQRVLSLSDRLWLCFIPDGAHVPFFALKNYLKIAGLERTIFTTDAIMAAGLGPGTYELSGEPVEIDEAGVARRPGSPNLAGSTIRGHQVAANLREHLGLSEAEVRQVYHDNPMRALGLV
;
A
#
# COMPACT_ATOMS: atom_id res chain seq x y z
N MET A 1 18.74 -7.75 15.60
CA MET A 1 18.29 -6.41 15.99
C MET A 1 19.07 -5.39 15.16
N LEU A 2 18.43 -4.39 14.54
CA LEU A 2 19.11 -3.41 13.68
C LEU A 2 19.89 -2.37 14.52
N PRO A 3 21.07 -1.89 14.10
CA PRO A 3 21.77 -0.80 14.79
C PRO A 3 20.94 0.49 14.82
N ARG A 4 21.03 1.28 15.88
CA ARG A 4 20.13 2.43 16.11
C ARG A 4 20.23 3.53 15.03
N HIS A 5 21.45 3.93 14.65
CA HIS A 5 21.68 5.03 13.70
C HIS A 5 22.42 4.58 12.44
N ASP A 6 23.18 3.48 12.52
CA ASP A 6 23.84 2.90 11.37
C ASP A 6 22.98 1.79 10.75
N ASN A 7 21.90 2.17 10.08
CA ASN A 7 20.98 1.23 9.43
C ASN A 7 20.48 1.72 8.08
N PHE A 8 19.79 0.84 7.35
CA PHE A 8 19.26 1.16 6.02
C PHE A 8 18.16 2.23 6.06
N ILE A 9 17.40 2.32 7.17
CA ILE A 9 16.33 3.33 7.31
C ILE A 9 16.94 4.73 7.24
N GLN A 10 18.02 4.99 7.98
CA GLN A 10 18.71 6.29 7.93
C GLN A 10 19.29 6.59 6.55
N ARG A 11 19.83 5.58 5.85
CA ARG A 11 20.34 5.73 4.48
C ARG A 11 19.22 6.09 3.50
N VAL A 12 18.08 5.43 3.59
CA VAL A 12 16.89 5.73 2.76
C VAL A 12 16.37 7.14 3.07
N LEU A 13 16.22 7.49 4.35
CA LEU A 13 15.74 8.81 4.78
C LEU A 13 16.67 9.95 4.37
N SER A 14 17.98 9.71 4.24
CA SER A 14 18.92 10.71 3.71
C SER A 14 18.64 11.11 2.25
N LEU A 15 17.83 10.32 1.53
CA LEU A 15 17.38 10.57 0.16
C LEU A 15 15.91 11.01 0.09
N SER A 16 15.34 11.48 1.20
CA SER A 16 13.90 11.78 1.33
C SER A 16 13.35 12.73 0.25
N ASP A 17 14.16 13.63 -0.29
CA ASP A 17 13.83 14.53 -1.40
C ASP A 17 13.64 13.82 -2.75
N ARG A 18 14.08 12.57 -2.85
CA ARG A 18 14.06 11.73 -4.06
C ARG A 18 13.16 10.51 -3.96
N LEU A 19 12.63 10.21 -2.77
CA LEU A 19 11.82 9.01 -2.55
C LEU A 19 10.41 9.18 -3.12
N TRP A 20 9.91 8.10 -3.70
CA TRP A 20 8.48 7.87 -3.89
C TRP A 20 7.99 6.95 -2.78
N LEU A 21 6.94 7.36 -2.08
CA LEU A 21 6.35 6.60 -0.99
C LEU A 21 5.14 5.84 -1.51
N CYS A 22 5.20 4.52 -1.47
CA CYS A 22 4.11 3.65 -1.93
C CYS A 22 3.33 3.08 -0.76
N PHE A 23 2.00 3.15 -0.81
CA PHE A 23 1.12 2.60 0.22
C PHE A 23 0.01 1.74 -0.40
N ILE A 24 -0.45 0.74 0.36
CA ILE A 24 -1.62 -0.06 0.05
C ILE A 24 -2.76 0.38 0.97
N PRO A 25 -3.81 1.07 0.46
CA PRO A 25 -4.82 1.68 1.30
C PRO A 25 -5.99 0.72 1.58
N ASP A 26 -5.68 -0.46 2.12
CA ASP A 26 -6.68 -1.50 2.45
C ASP A 26 -7.02 -1.59 3.95
N GLY A 27 -6.38 -0.77 4.78
CA GLY A 27 -6.56 -0.77 6.24
C GLY A 27 -5.88 -1.92 6.96
N ALA A 28 -5.41 -2.95 6.25
CA ALA A 28 -4.70 -4.10 6.79
C ALA A 28 -3.18 -3.88 6.76
N HIS A 29 -2.65 -3.38 5.64
CA HIS A 29 -1.22 -3.05 5.50
C HIS A 29 -0.84 -1.86 6.38
N VAL A 30 -1.67 -0.83 6.36
CA VAL A 30 -1.55 0.34 7.23
C VAL A 30 -2.95 0.74 7.70
N PRO A 31 -3.21 0.75 9.01
CA PRO A 31 -4.47 1.28 9.53
C PRO A 31 -4.69 2.72 9.06
N PHE A 32 -5.92 3.05 8.64
CA PHE A 32 -6.20 4.35 8.02
C PHE A 32 -5.81 5.56 8.88
N PHE A 33 -5.92 5.47 10.22
CA PHE A 33 -5.49 6.55 11.11
C PHE A 33 -3.97 6.79 11.04
N ALA A 34 -3.17 5.73 10.92
CA ALA A 34 -1.73 5.81 10.78
C ALA A 34 -1.36 6.35 9.40
N LEU A 35 -2.03 5.86 8.35
CA LEU A 35 -1.84 6.34 6.99
C LEU A 35 -2.12 7.84 6.86
N LYS A 36 -3.18 8.35 7.50
CA LYS A 36 -3.43 9.81 7.60
C LYS A 36 -2.26 10.58 8.21
N ASN A 37 -1.66 10.04 9.27
CA ASN A 37 -0.51 10.69 9.92
C ASN A 37 0.71 10.70 9.00
N TYR A 38 0.92 9.63 8.24
CA TYR A 38 2.02 9.55 7.27
C TYR A 38 1.83 10.59 6.17
N LEU A 39 0.63 10.70 5.60
CA LEU A 39 0.33 11.67 4.55
C LEU A 39 0.47 13.12 5.00
N LYS A 40 0.14 13.44 6.26
CA LYS A 40 0.34 14.80 6.81
C LYS A 40 1.81 15.24 6.78
N ILE A 41 2.74 14.29 6.89
CA ILE A 41 4.18 14.57 6.94
C ILE A 41 4.78 14.44 5.54
N ALA A 42 4.43 13.37 4.82
CA ALA A 42 4.95 13.06 3.49
C ALA A 42 4.41 13.99 2.39
N GLY A 43 3.18 14.46 2.53
CA GLY A 43 2.43 15.12 1.46
C GLY A 43 2.00 14.15 0.35
N LEU A 44 1.23 14.68 -0.60
CA LEU A 44 0.72 13.91 -1.75
C LEU A 44 1.64 13.98 -2.97
N GLU A 45 2.59 14.92 -3.02
CA GLU A 45 3.39 15.19 -4.21
C GLU A 45 4.22 13.98 -4.67
N ARG A 46 4.78 13.22 -3.73
CA ARG A 46 5.58 12.01 -3.98
C ARG A 46 4.99 10.73 -3.38
N THR A 47 3.66 10.68 -3.26
CA THR A 47 2.93 9.53 -2.72
C THR A 47 2.22 8.75 -3.82
N ILE A 48 2.38 7.43 -3.83
CA ILE A 48 1.71 6.51 -4.75
C ILE A 48 0.83 5.57 -3.93
N PHE A 49 -0.42 5.42 -4.35
CA PHE A 49 -1.23 4.30 -3.88
C PHE A 49 -1.22 3.17 -4.90
N THR A 50 -1.04 1.95 -4.41
CA THR A 50 -1.06 0.73 -5.21
C THR A 50 -1.97 -0.29 -4.56
N THR A 51 -2.34 -1.33 -5.31
CA THR A 51 -3.07 -2.45 -4.75
C THR A 51 -2.15 -3.49 -4.14
N ASP A 52 -0.98 -3.73 -4.73
CA ASP A 52 -0.18 -4.94 -4.48
C ASP A 52 -1.05 -6.21 -4.54
N ALA A 53 -2.01 -6.21 -5.47
CA ALA A 53 -3.03 -7.25 -5.58
C ALA A 53 -2.41 -8.56 -6.09
N ILE A 54 -2.79 -9.67 -5.47
CA ILE A 54 -2.41 -11.02 -5.88
C ILE A 54 -3.53 -11.69 -6.69
N MET A 55 -3.28 -12.88 -7.24
CA MET A 55 -4.28 -13.65 -8.03
C MET A 55 -5.59 -13.91 -7.28
N ALA A 56 -5.54 -13.96 -5.94
CA ALA A 56 -6.71 -14.16 -5.09
C ALA A 56 -7.59 -12.90 -4.96
N ALA A 57 -7.17 -11.76 -5.52
CA ALA A 57 -7.91 -10.51 -5.45
C ALA A 57 -9.32 -10.68 -6.02
N GLY A 58 -10.31 -10.64 -5.13
CA GLY A 58 -11.71 -10.78 -5.49
C GLY A 58 -12.27 -12.19 -5.63
N LEU A 59 -11.52 -13.23 -5.26
CA LEU A 59 -12.01 -14.61 -5.24
C LEU A 59 -12.74 -14.98 -3.94
N GLY A 60 -12.57 -14.16 -2.89
CA GLY A 60 -13.18 -14.38 -1.58
C GLY A 60 -12.32 -15.22 -0.65
N PRO A 61 -12.80 -15.49 0.57
CA PRO A 61 -12.06 -16.25 1.59
C PRO A 61 -11.68 -17.65 1.12
N GLY A 62 -10.52 -18.14 1.53
CA GLY A 62 -10.02 -19.46 1.16
C GLY A 62 -8.50 -19.54 1.04
N THR A 63 -8.00 -20.70 0.61
CA THR A 63 -6.57 -20.96 0.41
C THR A 63 -6.24 -20.93 -1.08
N TYR A 64 -5.24 -20.13 -1.44
CA TYR A 64 -4.73 -19.98 -2.80
C TYR A 64 -3.21 -20.15 -2.81
N GLU A 65 -2.59 -20.05 -3.99
CA GLU A 65 -1.15 -20.20 -4.16
C GLU A 65 -0.55 -18.93 -4.77
N LEU A 66 0.53 -18.42 -4.16
CA LEU A 66 1.33 -17.31 -4.65
C LEU A 66 2.79 -17.77 -4.78
N SER A 67 3.27 -17.89 -6.00
CA SER A 67 4.66 -18.31 -6.30
C SER A 67 5.04 -19.67 -5.69
N GLY A 68 4.13 -20.65 -5.71
CA GLY A 68 4.35 -21.98 -5.13
C GLY A 68 4.11 -22.07 -3.61
N GLU A 69 3.82 -20.95 -2.94
CA GLU A 69 3.57 -20.90 -1.50
C GLU A 69 2.08 -20.69 -1.22
N PRO A 70 1.51 -21.37 -0.21
CA PRO A 70 0.12 -21.19 0.16
C PRO A 70 -0.12 -19.81 0.78
N VAL A 71 -1.29 -19.24 0.49
CA VAL A 71 -1.79 -17.98 1.06
C VAL A 71 -3.25 -18.17 1.48
N GLU A 72 -3.57 -17.75 2.69
CA GLU A 72 -4.92 -17.78 3.25
C GLU A 72 -5.54 -16.38 3.18
N ILE A 73 -6.75 -16.30 2.65
CA ILE A 73 -7.59 -15.10 2.64
C ILE A 73 -8.66 -15.27 3.71
N ASP A 74 -8.69 -14.36 4.67
CA ASP A 74 -9.70 -14.35 5.72
C ASP A 74 -11.04 -13.74 5.26
N GLU A 75 -12.06 -13.80 6.12
CA GLU A 75 -13.39 -13.22 5.87
C GLU A 75 -13.38 -11.70 5.63
N ALA A 76 -12.36 -11.00 6.14
CA ALA A 76 -12.15 -9.57 5.87
C ALA A 76 -11.42 -9.33 4.54
N GLY A 77 -11.04 -10.38 3.81
CA GLY A 77 -10.32 -10.34 2.55
C GLY A 77 -8.81 -10.19 2.70
N VAL A 78 -8.24 -10.27 3.90
CA VAL A 78 -6.80 -10.01 4.09
C VAL A 78 -5.97 -11.25 3.82
N ALA A 79 -4.99 -11.12 2.93
CA ALA A 79 -4.09 -12.20 2.53
C ALA A 79 -2.92 -12.39 3.52
N ARG A 80 -2.76 -13.60 4.06
CA ARG A 80 -1.67 -13.97 4.97
C ARG A 80 -1.04 -15.30 4.63
N ARG A 81 0.20 -15.47 5.08
CA ARG A 81 0.82 -16.80 5.10
C ARG A 81 0.09 -17.68 6.12
N PRO A 82 -0.21 -18.95 5.79
CA PRO A 82 -0.87 -19.87 6.72
C PRO A 82 -0.16 -19.95 8.07
N GLY A 83 -0.95 -19.92 9.15
CA GLY A 83 -0.44 -20.01 10.52
C GLY A 83 0.42 -18.82 10.97
N SER A 84 0.41 -17.70 10.24
CA SER A 84 1.24 -16.53 10.51
C SER A 84 0.44 -15.22 10.43
N PRO A 85 0.79 -14.20 11.22
CA PRO A 85 0.21 -12.86 11.05
C PRO A 85 0.77 -12.12 9.81
N ASN A 86 1.77 -12.68 9.13
CA ASN A 86 2.47 -12.02 8.03
C ASN A 86 1.59 -11.91 6.78
N LEU A 87 1.44 -10.69 6.27
CA LEU A 87 0.73 -10.40 5.04
C LEU A 87 1.44 -11.02 3.82
N ALA A 88 0.66 -11.37 2.80
CA ALA A 88 1.14 -11.96 1.55
C ALA A 88 0.47 -11.26 0.34
N GLY A 89 0.86 -10.00 0.12
CA GLY A 89 0.19 -9.10 -0.82
C GLY A 89 -1.19 -8.65 -0.33
N SER A 90 -2.01 -8.10 -1.22
CA SER A 90 -3.38 -7.68 -0.92
C SER A 90 -4.40 -8.32 -1.86
N THR A 91 -5.68 -8.22 -1.50
CA THR A 91 -6.82 -8.59 -2.35
C THR A 91 -7.65 -7.38 -2.79
N ILE A 92 -7.26 -6.17 -2.37
CA ILE A 92 -7.99 -4.95 -2.67
C ILE A 92 -8.03 -4.68 -4.19
N ARG A 93 -9.21 -4.34 -4.70
CA ARG A 93 -9.43 -3.99 -6.10
C ARG A 93 -9.26 -2.49 -6.32
N GLY A 94 -8.90 -2.08 -7.53
CA GLY A 94 -8.60 -0.67 -7.82
C GLY A 94 -9.76 0.32 -7.52
N HIS A 95 -11.01 -0.08 -7.74
CA HIS A 95 -12.17 0.75 -7.37
C HIS A 95 -12.33 0.90 -5.86
N GLN A 96 -11.96 -0.12 -5.07
CA GLN A 96 -11.97 -0.06 -3.61
C GLN A 96 -10.85 0.84 -3.09
N VAL A 97 -9.69 0.87 -3.76
CA VAL A 97 -8.63 1.85 -3.46
C VAL A 97 -9.19 3.26 -3.57
N ALA A 98 -9.80 3.63 -4.71
CA ALA A 98 -10.38 4.95 -4.90
C ALA A 98 -11.49 5.27 -3.88
N ALA A 99 -12.33 4.29 -3.51
CA ALA A 99 -13.32 4.46 -2.45
C ALA A 99 -12.65 4.74 -1.08
N ASN A 100 -11.68 3.93 -0.68
CA ASN A 100 -10.98 4.07 0.60
C ASN A 100 -10.23 5.41 0.71
N LEU A 101 -9.61 5.89 -0.37
CA LEU A 101 -8.94 7.20 -0.37
C LEU A 101 -9.92 8.36 -0.10
N ARG A 102 -11.13 8.28 -0.64
CA ARG A 102 -12.16 9.31 -0.44
C ARG A 102 -12.82 9.19 0.93
N GLU A 103 -13.31 8.00 1.25
CA GLU A 103 -14.12 7.74 2.44
C GLU A 103 -13.28 7.71 3.71
N HIS A 104 -12.09 7.10 3.66
CA HIS A 104 -11.25 6.96 4.83
C HIS A 104 -10.19 8.04 4.93
N LEU A 105 -9.58 8.49 3.83
CA LEU A 105 -8.52 9.51 3.88
C LEU A 105 -9.01 10.94 3.59
N GLY A 106 -10.24 11.11 3.09
CA GLY A 106 -10.83 12.42 2.81
C GLY A 106 -10.24 13.11 1.58
N LEU A 107 -9.63 12.36 0.67
CA LEU A 107 -9.05 12.92 -0.55
C LEU A 107 -10.15 13.29 -1.55
N SER A 108 -9.97 14.42 -2.22
CA SER A 108 -10.77 14.83 -3.38
C SER A 108 -10.48 13.95 -4.60
N GLU A 109 -11.36 13.97 -5.61
CA GLU A 109 -11.14 13.25 -6.87
C GLU A 109 -9.83 13.64 -7.57
N ALA A 110 -9.47 14.94 -7.50
CA ALA A 110 -8.22 15.43 -8.06
C ALA A 110 -7.00 14.86 -7.33
N GLU A 111 -7.05 14.79 -6.00
CA GLU A 111 -5.99 14.20 -5.18
C GLU A 111 -5.90 12.69 -5.40
N VAL A 112 -7.03 11.98 -5.48
CA VAL A 112 -7.07 10.54 -5.84
C VAL A 112 -6.41 10.32 -7.20
N ARG A 113 -6.75 11.12 -8.21
CA ARG A 113 -6.10 11.06 -9.52
C ARG A 113 -4.60 11.33 -9.42
N GLN A 114 -4.19 12.32 -8.64
CA GLN A 114 -2.77 12.64 -8.44
C GLN A 114 -2.01 11.42 -7.92
N VAL A 115 -2.45 10.83 -6.81
CA VAL A 115 -1.71 9.76 -6.13
C VAL A 115 -1.85 8.38 -6.76
N TYR A 116 -2.91 8.14 -7.52
CA TYR A 116 -3.20 6.83 -8.12
C TYR A 116 -2.87 6.75 -9.61
N HIS A 117 -2.73 7.88 -10.29
CA HIS A 117 -2.44 7.95 -11.73
C HIS A 117 -1.23 8.85 -12.04
N ASP A 118 -1.27 10.13 -11.68
CA ASP A 118 -0.24 11.08 -12.15
C ASP A 118 1.12 10.83 -11.51
N ASN A 119 1.14 10.50 -10.23
CA ASN A 119 2.35 10.22 -9.47
C ASN A 119 3.07 8.96 -9.97
N PRO A 120 2.40 7.82 -10.19
CA PRO A 120 3.00 6.69 -10.89
C PRO A 120 3.61 7.05 -12.25
N MET A 121 2.92 7.83 -13.08
CA MET A 121 3.43 8.25 -14.39
C MET A 121 4.69 9.10 -14.27
N ARG A 122 4.72 10.06 -13.35
CA ARG A 122 5.92 10.87 -13.04
C ARG A 122 7.06 10.01 -12.50
N ALA A 123 6.76 9.07 -11.61
CA ALA A 123 7.77 8.18 -11.04
C ALA A 123 8.44 7.27 -12.08
N LEU A 124 7.68 6.88 -13.12
CA LEU A 124 8.17 6.11 -14.26
C LEU A 124 8.83 6.96 -15.36
N GLY A 125 8.81 8.30 -15.24
CA GLY A 125 9.36 9.21 -16.25
C GLY A 125 8.54 9.26 -17.54
N LEU A 126 7.23 9.00 -17.46
CA LEU A 126 6.32 8.95 -18.62
C LEU A 126 5.63 10.30 -18.89
N VAL A 127 5.77 11.28 -17.98
CA VAL A 127 5.28 12.66 -18.10
C VAL A 127 6.25 13.62 -17.43
#